data_AF-A0AAU4VC19-F1
#
_entry.id   AF-A0AAU4VC19-F1
#
_cell.length_a   1.000
_cell.length_b   1.000
_cell.length_c   1.000
_cell.angle_alpha   90.00
_cell.angle_beta   90.00
_cell.angle_gamma   90.00
#
_symmetry.space_group_name_H-M   'P 1'
#
loop_
_entity.id
_entity.type
_entity.pdbx_description
1 polymer ?
#
loop_
_entity_poly.entity_id
_entity_poly.type
_entity_poly.pdbx_seq_one_letter_code
_entity_poly.pdbx_strand_id
1 'polypeptide(L)'
;MAALGAALVLCCPGVALAAPGDLDPSFDTDGRATADFGGTDEGRAMALPADGRIMVAGRTGGDFVLARYNTDGSLDTTFDTDAGRPRCKG
;
A
#
# COMPACT_ATOMS: atom_id res chain seq x y z
N MET A 1 -42.34 -38.84 6.16
CA MET A 1 -42.09 -37.38 6.07
C MET A 1 -41.56 -36.91 7.41
N ALA A 2 -40.26 -36.65 7.50
CA ALA A 2 -39.67 -35.86 8.57
C ALA A 2 -38.47 -35.10 7.98
N ALA A 3 -38.52 -33.78 8.15
CA ALA A 3 -37.65 -32.75 7.61
C ALA A 3 -36.18 -32.90 8.07
N LEU A 4 -35.23 -32.81 7.14
CA LEU A 4 -34.31 -31.69 6.90
C LEU A 4 -33.39 -31.28 8.06
N GLY A 5 -32.10 -31.27 7.76
CA GLY A 5 -31.07 -30.62 8.57
C GLY A 5 -29.71 -30.77 7.89
N ALA A 6 -29.56 -30.26 6.67
CA ALA A 6 -28.25 -30.15 6.04
C ALA A 6 -27.44 -29.12 6.85
N ALA A 7 -26.48 -29.59 7.64
CA ALA A 7 -25.48 -28.73 8.23
C ALA A 7 -24.60 -28.22 7.08
N LEU A 8 -24.93 -27.03 6.57
CA LEU A 8 -24.02 -26.26 5.74
C LEU A 8 -22.84 -25.91 6.65
N VAL A 9 -21.75 -26.68 6.54
CA VAL A 9 -20.45 -26.25 7.02
C VAL A 9 -20.11 -25.04 6.16
N LEU A 10 -20.49 -23.86 6.66
CA LEU A 10 -19.96 -22.61 6.19
C LEU A 10 -18.49 -22.67 6.61
N CYS A 11 -17.65 -23.22 5.71
CA CYS A 11 -16.25 -22.86 5.69
C CYS A 11 -16.28 -21.36 5.34
N CYS A 12 -16.52 -20.51 6.36
CA CYS A 12 -16.06 -19.15 6.29
C CYS A 12 -14.58 -19.32 5.96
N PRO A 13 -14.09 -18.90 4.78
CA PRO A 13 -12.67 -18.62 4.71
C PRO A 13 -12.48 -17.59 5.81
N GLY A 14 -11.96 -18.04 6.94
CA GLY A 14 -11.68 -17.17 8.07
C GLY A 14 -10.67 -16.19 7.52
N VAL A 15 -11.14 -15.02 7.12
CA VAL A 15 -10.30 -13.83 7.09
C VAL A 15 -9.73 -13.80 8.49
N ALA A 16 -8.47 -14.17 8.63
CA ALA A 16 -7.76 -14.04 9.89
C ALA A 16 -7.80 -12.55 10.20
N LEU A 17 -8.73 -12.15 11.05
CA LEU A 17 -8.84 -10.77 11.50
C LEU A 17 -7.53 -10.48 12.24
N ALA A 18 -6.76 -9.53 11.71
CA ALA A 18 -5.56 -9.00 12.35
C ALA A 18 -5.87 -8.72 13.83
N ALA A 19 -5.07 -9.26 14.75
CA ALA A 19 -5.19 -8.90 16.15
C ALA A 19 -4.85 -7.41 16.32
N PRO A 20 -5.34 -6.72 17.36
CA PRO A 20 -4.93 -5.35 17.62
C PRO A 20 -3.40 -5.24 17.72
N GLY A 21 -2.79 -4.47 16.82
CA GLY A 21 -1.33 -4.32 16.72
C GLY A 21 -0.68 -5.14 15.61
N ASP A 22 -1.40 -6.06 14.96
CA ASP A 22 -0.95 -6.73 13.74
C ASP A 22 -0.98 -5.75 12.56
N LEU A 23 -0.16 -6.06 11.54
CA LEU A 23 -0.24 -5.35 10.27
C LEU A 23 -1.60 -5.61 9.61
N ASP A 24 -2.13 -4.62 8.90
CA ASP A 24 -3.35 -4.75 8.12
C ASP A 24 -3.06 -5.55 6.84
N PRO A 25 -3.49 -6.82 6.72
CA PRO A 25 -3.15 -7.66 5.56
C PRO A 25 -3.84 -7.20 4.26
N SER A 26 -4.76 -6.25 4.32
CA SER A 26 -5.35 -5.63 3.12
C SER A 26 -4.52 -4.47 2.57
N PHE A 27 -3.46 -4.08 3.28
CA PHE A 27 -2.48 -3.09 2.83
C PHE A 27 -1.35 -3.79 2.05
N ASP A 28 -1.32 -3.61 0.75
CA ASP A 28 -0.56 -4.42 -0.20
C ASP A 28 -0.90 -5.93 -0.01
N THR A 29 0.09 -6.83 -0.10
CA THR A 29 -0.13 -8.28 0.01
C THR A 29 0.20 -8.83 1.40
N ASP A 30 1.02 -8.12 2.17
CA ASP A 30 1.56 -8.59 3.46
C ASP A 30 1.41 -7.57 4.61
N GLY A 31 0.67 -6.49 4.39
CA GLY A 31 0.47 -5.41 5.34
C GLY A 31 1.57 -4.34 5.35
N ARG A 32 2.46 -4.35 4.34
CA ARG A 32 3.49 -3.34 4.16
C ARG A 32 3.81 -3.12 2.69
N ALA A 33 3.81 -1.86 2.28
CA ALA A 33 4.29 -1.48 0.97
C ALA A 33 5.76 -1.01 1.01
N THR A 34 6.54 -1.38 -0.01
CA THR A 34 7.88 -0.83 -0.25
C THR A 34 7.98 -0.32 -1.69
N ALA A 35 8.91 0.60 -1.93
CA ALA A 35 9.32 1.01 -3.26
C ALA A 35 10.85 0.96 -3.32
N ASP A 36 11.37 0.42 -4.41
CA ASP A 36 12.81 0.32 -4.66
C ASP A 36 13.17 1.32 -5.76
N PHE A 37 14.07 2.26 -5.42
CA PHE A 37 14.58 3.25 -6.36
C PHE A 37 16.04 2.97 -6.79
N GLY A 38 16.59 1.81 -6.44
CA GLY A 38 17.93 1.36 -6.83
C GLY A 38 19.06 1.87 -5.94
N GLY A 39 18.75 2.38 -4.74
CA GLY A 39 19.70 2.97 -3.81
C GLY A 39 19.36 2.72 -2.34
N THR A 40 19.94 3.53 -1.44
CA THR A 40 19.49 3.58 -0.04
C THR A 40 18.27 4.49 0.04
N ASP A 41 17.10 3.88 0.24
CA ASP A 41 15.81 4.55 0.16
C ASP A 41 15.26 4.90 1.55
N GLU A 42 14.86 6.15 1.73
CA GLU A 42 14.33 6.68 2.98
C GLU A 42 13.03 7.46 2.75
N GLY A 43 11.92 7.00 3.31
CA GLY A 43 10.70 7.80 3.45
C GLY A 43 10.85 8.82 4.59
N ARG A 44 10.59 10.10 4.32
CA ARG A 44 10.82 11.20 5.30
C ARG A 44 9.57 11.98 5.66
N ALA A 45 8.60 12.05 4.76
CA ALA A 45 7.33 12.70 5.00
C ALA A 45 6.21 11.96 4.26
N MET A 46 5.00 12.02 4.82
CA MET A 46 3.82 11.47 4.18
C MET A 46 2.69 12.50 4.12
N ALA A 47 1.86 12.37 3.10
CA ALA A 47 0.62 13.12 2.96
C ALA A 47 -0.49 12.21 2.43
N LEU A 48 -1.71 12.53 2.82
CA LEU A 48 -2.94 11.87 2.35
C LEU A 48 -3.78 12.91 1.60
N PRO A 49 -3.70 12.97 0.27
CA PRO A 49 -4.59 13.81 -0.52
C PRO A 49 -6.05 13.36 -0.37
N ALA A 50 -6.99 14.23 -0.78
CA ALA A 50 -8.42 14.00 -0.63
C ALA A 50 -8.96 12.80 -1.45
N ASP A 51 -8.19 12.31 -2.41
CA ASP A 51 -8.52 11.14 -3.22
C ASP A 51 -8.20 9.80 -2.52
N GLY A 52 -7.68 9.84 -1.29
CA GLY A 52 -7.37 8.66 -0.48
C GLY A 52 -6.06 7.97 -0.85
N ARG A 53 -5.32 8.44 -1.85
CA ARG A 53 -3.98 7.92 -2.14
C ARG A 53 -3.00 8.33 -1.05
N ILE A 54 -1.84 7.68 -1.06
CA ILE A 54 -0.78 7.93 -0.09
C ILE A 54 0.41 8.47 -0.85
N MET A 55 0.93 9.63 -0.43
CA MET A 55 2.16 10.19 -0.97
C MET A 55 3.26 10.10 0.06
N VAL A 56 4.42 9.57 -0.34
CA VAL A 56 5.61 9.48 0.52
C VAL A 56 6.76 10.21 -0.17
N ALA A 57 7.20 11.30 0.44
CA ALA A 57 8.38 12.04 0.01
C ALA A 57 9.61 11.53 0.76
N GLY A 58 10.73 11.40 0.05
CA GLY A 58 11.89 10.72 0.57
C GLY A 58 13.18 11.08 -0.13
N ARG A 59 14.21 10.28 0.14
CA ARG A 59 15.50 10.35 -0.56
C ARG A 59 15.96 8.97 -1.00
N THR A 60 16.63 8.91 -2.14
CA THR A 60 17.41 7.73 -2.59
C THR A 60 18.81 8.17 -2.96
N GLY A 61 19.84 7.56 -2.38
CA GLY A 61 21.24 7.88 -2.74
C GLY A 61 21.63 9.36 -2.60
N GLY A 62 20.88 10.16 -1.84
CA GLY A 62 21.05 11.61 -1.69
C GLY A 62 20.08 12.47 -2.51
N ASP A 63 19.43 11.91 -3.52
CA ASP A 63 18.46 12.58 -4.39
C ASP A 63 17.04 12.56 -3.83
N PHE A 64 16.20 13.52 -4.23
CA PHE A 64 14.79 13.57 -3.85
C PHE A 64 13.96 12.56 -4.65
N VAL A 65 13.07 11.83 -3.97
CA VAL A 65 12.10 10.94 -4.59
C VAL A 65 10.71 11.13 -3.99
N LEU A 66 9.68 10.82 -4.79
CA LEU A 66 8.29 10.85 -4.38
C LEU A 66 7.61 9.56 -4.85
N ALA A 67 7.16 8.75 -3.91
CA ALA A 67 6.34 7.58 -4.19
C ALA A 67 4.86 7.92 -3.99
N ARG A 68 3.99 7.34 -4.82
CA ARG A 68 2.55 7.34 -4.59
C ARG A 68 2.05 5.91 -4.48
N TYR A 69 1.23 5.65 -3.48
CA TYR A 69 0.55 4.38 -3.28
C TYR A 69 -0.96 4.60 -3.41
N ASN A 70 -1.65 3.56 -3.87
CA ASN A 70 -3.10 3.49 -3.88
C ASN A 70 -3.65 3.39 -2.45
N THR A 71 -4.97 3.49 -2.31
CA THR A 71 -5.67 3.39 -1.01
C THR A 71 -5.45 2.03 -0.33
N ASP A 72 -5.19 0.99 -1.13
CA ASP A 72 -4.89 -0.35 -0.66
C ASP A 72 -3.40 -0.57 -0.39
N GLY A 73 -2.57 0.48 -0.43
CA GLY A 73 -1.12 0.38 -0.20
C GLY A 73 -0.30 -0.10 -1.39
N SER A 74 -0.91 -0.56 -2.49
CA SER A 74 -0.16 -0.94 -3.69
C SER A 74 0.56 0.26 -4.32
N LEU A 75 1.78 0.06 -4.82
CA LEU A 75 2.54 1.13 -5.48
C LEU A 75 1.86 1.56 -6.79
N ASP A 76 1.60 2.85 -6.95
CA ASP A 76 1.04 3.42 -8.18
C ASP A 76 2.15 3.60 -9.24
N THR A 77 2.34 2.57 -10.06
CA THR A 77 3.36 2.56 -11.14
C THR A 77 3.04 3.50 -12.31
N THR A 78 1.86 4.15 -12.30
CA THR A 78 1.49 5.17 -13.29
C THR A 78 1.83 6.58 -12.83
N PHE A 79 2.25 6.74 -11.57
CA PHE A 79 2.68 8.03 -11.04
C PHE A 79 4.08 8.37 -11.52
N ASP A 80 4.22 9.55 -12.11
CA ASP A 80 5.50 10.13 -12.53
C ASP A 80 6.36 9.18 -13.39
N THR A 81 5.73 8.58 -14.42
CA THR A 81 6.40 7.73 -15.40
C THR A 81 7.37 8.49 -16.31
N ASP A 82 7.50 9.80 -16.14
CA ASP A 82 8.46 10.64 -16.86
C ASP A 82 9.81 10.60 -16.14
N ALA A 83 10.59 9.57 -16.45
CA ALA A 83 11.99 9.50 -16.06
C ALA A 83 12.74 10.80 -16.45
N GLY A 84 13.04 11.64 -15.45
CA GLY A 84 14.39 12.20 -15.39
C GLY A 84 14.63 13.65 -14.98
N ARG A 85 13.68 14.50 -14.55
CA ARG A 85 14.06 15.79 -13.92
C ARG A 85 13.03 16.32 -12.90
N PRO A 86 13.37 16.34 -11.59
CA PRO A 86 12.66 17.21 -10.65
C PRO A 86 13.10 18.66 -10.91
N ARG A 87 12.39 19.39 -11.78
CA ARG A 87 12.59 20.83 -11.92
C ARG A 87 11.64 21.58 -11.02
N CYS A 88 12.19 22.21 -9.98
CA CYS A 88 11.54 23.34 -9.32
C CYS A 88 11.38 24.46 -10.37
N LYS A 89 10.15 24.92 -10.63
CA LYS A 89 9.95 26.23 -11.26
C LYS A 89 10.26 27.29 -10.21
N GLY A 90 11.26 28.12 -10.49
CA GLY A 90 11.39 29.45 -9.88
C GLY A 90 10.51 30.46 -10.60
#